data_AF-A0A7X3UX82-F1
#
_entry.id   AF-A0A7X3UX82-F1
#
_cell.length_a   1.000
_cell.length_b   1.000
_cell.length_c   1.000
_cell.angle_alpha   90.00
_cell.angle_beta   90.00
_cell.angle_gamma   90.00
#
_symmetry.space_group_name_H-M   'P 1'
#
loop_
_entity.id
_entity.type
_entity.pdbx_description
1 polymer ?
#
loop_
_entity_poly.entity_id
_entity_poly.type
_entity_poly.pdbx_seq_one_letter_code
_entity_poly.pdbx_strand_id
1 'polypeptide(L)'
;MGRAGQSAPAGSEQPRGQPKNRGQFRSRRLPVPPTTKREPAAGSRRARKQAWKQRLRTPLSQQSFSDYPVNAEAAALDQAWRLLCAAAEIRGVSTEVVPVAELDGATGRFLPEQRVVKIAALGNAGAEVATLAHEMGHVHDPWWATVGESHIQAQRLARDLERFPFLRGRSEMVAQQVALEFCRSHGIDAEAWSEVYLLDWSASTWWGRRDIERRATRAWASLRADLATVSRSG
;
A
#
# COMPACT_ATOMS: atom_id res chain seq x y z
N MET A 1 -30.71 46.97 -25.54
CA MET A 1 -29.80 47.78 -26.38
C MET A 1 -28.45 47.83 -25.67
N GLY A 2 -27.35 47.58 -26.39
CA GLY A 2 -25.98 47.62 -25.83
C GLY A 2 -25.21 46.30 -25.95
N ARG A 3 -24.73 45.98 -27.16
CA ARG A 3 -23.70 44.95 -27.42
C ARG A 3 -22.36 45.66 -27.68
N ALA A 4 -21.30 45.25 -26.98
CA ALA A 4 -19.89 45.50 -27.30
C ALA A 4 -19.05 44.54 -26.43
N GLY A 5 -17.96 43.90 -26.84
CA GLY A 5 -17.29 43.77 -28.12
C GLY A 5 -16.35 42.56 -28.01
N GLN A 6 -16.28 41.75 -29.07
CA GLN A 6 -15.33 40.64 -29.21
C GLN A 6 -14.22 41.12 -30.14
N SER A 7 -12.97 41.01 -29.69
CA SER A 7 -11.79 41.21 -30.52
C SER A 7 -10.99 39.90 -30.57
N ALA A 8 -10.95 39.30 -31.75
CA ALA A 8 -10.12 38.15 -32.08
C ALA A 8 -8.70 38.61 -32.45
N PRO A 9 -7.65 37.84 -32.13
CA PRO A 9 -6.32 38.07 -32.70
C PRO A 9 -6.18 37.36 -34.06
N ALA A 10 -5.78 38.14 -35.06
CA ALA A 10 -5.26 37.70 -36.35
C ALA A 10 -3.76 37.37 -36.24
N GLY A 11 -3.25 36.48 -37.08
CA GLY A 11 -1.81 36.31 -37.27
C GLY A 11 -1.38 34.93 -37.73
N SER A 12 -1.83 34.52 -38.91
CA SER A 12 -1.32 33.38 -39.65
C SER A 12 -0.06 33.74 -40.46
N GLU A 13 0.72 32.70 -40.77
CA GLU A 13 1.77 32.60 -41.81
C GLU A 13 3.22 32.95 -41.43
N GLN A 14 4.00 31.90 -41.14
CA GLN A 14 5.42 31.86 -41.48
C GLN A 14 5.70 30.73 -42.48
N PRO A 15 6.41 31.00 -43.58
CA PRO A 15 6.66 30.03 -44.65
C PRO A 15 7.83 29.08 -44.36
N ARG A 16 7.70 27.88 -44.94
CA ARG A 16 8.63 26.76 -44.95
C ARG A 16 9.98 27.12 -45.58
N GLY A 17 11.05 27.06 -44.80
CA GLY A 17 12.44 27.02 -45.28
C GLY A 17 12.99 25.59 -45.33
N GLN A 18 13.53 25.20 -46.49
CA GLN A 18 14.05 23.87 -46.81
C GLN A 18 15.30 23.45 -45.99
N PRO A 19 15.49 22.15 -45.70
CA PRO A 19 16.77 21.61 -45.29
C PRO A 19 17.61 21.18 -46.51
N LYS A 20 18.75 21.82 -46.75
CA LYS A 20 19.82 21.33 -47.64
C LYS A 20 21.12 21.23 -46.86
N ASN A 21 21.52 20.01 -46.51
CA ASN A 21 22.90 19.49 -46.66
C ASN A 21 23.05 18.14 -45.95
N ARG A 22 22.85 17.06 -46.72
CA ARG A 22 23.32 15.72 -46.37
C ARG A 22 24.83 15.66 -46.64
N GLY A 23 25.63 16.07 -45.67
CA GLY A 23 27.03 15.64 -45.58
C GLY A 23 27.07 14.19 -45.12
N GLN A 24 27.32 13.25 -46.05
CA GLN A 24 27.59 11.86 -45.71
C GLN A 24 28.98 11.75 -45.06
N PHE A 25 29.06 11.96 -43.74
CA PHE A 25 30.18 11.47 -42.96
C PHE A 25 30.04 9.95 -42.82
N ARG A 26 30.78 9.21 -43.65
CA ARG A 26 31.00 7.77 -43.48
C ARG A 26 31.86 7.58 -42.23
N SER A 27 31.23 7.45 -41.07
CA SER A 27 31.90 6.96 -39.88
C SER A 27 32.27 5.48 -40.11
N ARG A 28 33.57 5.19 -40.13
CA ARG A 28 34.08 3.83 -39.98
C ARG A 28 33.54 3.31 -38.64
N ARG A 29 32.53 2.43 -38.68
CA ARG A 29 32.06 1.72 -37.50
C ARG A 29 33.19 0.83 -37.01
N LEU A 30 33.82 1.22 -35.90
CA LEU A 30 34.64 0.30 -35.12
C LEU A 30 33.73 -0.88 -34.70
N PRO A 31 34.23 -2.13 -34.72
CA PRO A 31 33.49 -3.27 -34.24
C PRO A 31 33.11 -3.03 -32.77
N VAL A 32 31.80 -2.98 -32.50
CA VAL A 32 31.29 -2.93 -31.14
C VAL A 32 31.66 -4.27 -30.50
N PRO A 33 32.47 -4.30 -29.43
CA PRO A 33 32.78 -5.55 -28.76
C PRO A 33 31.47 -6.20 -28.31
N PRO A 34 31.33 -7.53 -28.41
CA PRO A 34 30.12 -8.22 -28.00
C PRO A 34 29.83 -7.83 -26.55
N THR A 35 28.69 -7.20 -26.32
CA THR A 35 28.21 -6.86 -24.99
C THR A 35 27.86 -8.18 -24.31
N THR A 36 28.84 -8.77 -23.62
CA THR A 36 28.58 -9.80 -22.62
C THR A 36 27.53 -9.21 -21.68
N LYS A 37 26.34 -9.78 -21.66
CA LYS A 37 25.25 -9.39 -20.75
C LYS A 37 25.78 -9.58 -19.33
N ARG A 38 26.39 -8.54 -18.77
CA ARG A 38 26.78 -8.51 -17.37
C ARG A 38 25.50 -8.64 -16.58
N GLU A 39 25.39 -9.72 -15.82
CA GLU A 39 24.34 -9.83 -14.82
C GLU A 39 24.44 -8.60 -13.91
N PRO A 40 23.31 -7.93 -13.64
CA PRO A 40 23.33 -6.76 -12.81
C PRO A 40 23.85 -7.15 -11.43
N ALA A 41 24.85 -6.42 -10.93
CA ALA A 41 25.40 -6.64 -9.60
C ALA A 41 24.27 -6.72 -8.56
N ALA A 42 24.39 -7.67 -7.63
CA ALA A 42 23.51 -7.79 -6.49
C ALA A 42 23.39 -6.43 -5.78
N GLY A 43 22.15 -5.98 -5.53
CA GLY A 43 21.87 -4.67 -4.94
C GLY A 43 21.70 -3.50 -5.93
N SER A 44 21.99 -3.68 -7.23
CA SER A 44 21.70 -2.64 -8.23
C SER A 44 20.19 -2.39 -8.39
N ARG A 45 19.79 -1.16 -8.76
CA ARG A 45 18.38 -0.82 -9.01
C ARG A 45 17.72 -1.75 -10.04
N ARG A 46 18.50 -2.24 -11.02
CA ARG A 46 18.03 -3.18 -12.04
C ARG A 46 17.84 -4.60 -11.48
N ALA A 47 18.75 -5.09 -10.64
CA ALA A 47 18.60 -6.36 -9.94
C ALA A 47 17.39 -6.33 -9.00
N ARG A 48 17.22 -5.25 -8.23
CA ARG A 48 16.01 -5.03 -7.39
C ARG A 48 14.73 -5.06 -8.24
N LYS A 49 14.71 -4.38 -9.39
CA LYS A 49 13.57 -4.38 -10.31
C LYS A 49 13.29 -5.77 -10.92
N GLN A 50 14.30 -6.61 -11.14
CA GLN A 50 14.11 -7.97 -11.63
C GLN A 50 13.61 -8.92 -10.54
N ALA A 51 14.22 -8.90 -9.36
CA ALA A 51 13.75 -9.63 -8.19
C ALA A 51 12.28 -9.26 -7.87
N TRP A 52 11.95 -7.97 -7.97
CA TRP A 52 10.59 -7.44 -7.87
C TRP A 52 9.63 -8.07 -8.90
N LYS A 53 9.98 -8.05 -10.19
CA LYS A 53 9.14 -8.69 -11.23
C LYS A 53 8.93 -10.19 -11.01
N GLN A 54 9.91 -10.86 -10.42
CA GLN A 54 9.87 -12.29 -10.18
C GLN A 54 8.99 -12.61 -8.97
N ARG A 55 9.13 -11.86 -7.86
CA ARG A 55 8.25 -11.95 -6.68
C ARG A 55 6.78 -11.75 -7.02
N LEU A 56 6.45 -10.81 -7.90
CA LEU A 56 5.07 -10.56 -8.34
C LEU A 56 4.40 -11.72 -9.07
N ARG A 57 5.19 -12.65 -9.61
CA ARG A 57 4.68 -13.85 -10.30
C ARG A 57 4.58 -15.05 -9.36
N THR A 58 5.12 -14.94 -8.15
CA THR A 58 5.13 -15.99 -7.15
C THR A 58 3.89 -15.86 -6.26
N PRO A 59 3.03 -16.89 -6.18
CA PRO A 59 1.91 -16.93 -5.24
C PRO A 59 2.37 -16.61 -3.82
N LEU A 60 1.56 -15.91 -3.02
CA LEU A 60 1.90 -15.56 -1.63
C LEU A 60 2.27 -16.79 -0.79
N SER A 61 1.60 -17.92 -1.02
CA SER A 61 1.90 -19.22 -0.39
C SER A 61 3.30 -19.78 -0.72
N GLN A 62 3.98 -19.24 -1.72
CA GLN A 62 5.33 -19.61 -2.15
C GLN A 62 6.36 -18.49 -1.87
N GLN A 63 5.95 -17.38 -1.26
CA GLN A 63 6.87 -16.32 -0.87
C GLN A 63 7.50 -16.65 0.48
N SER A 64 8.83 -16.60 0.54
CA SER A 64 9.61 -16.66 1.78
C SER A 64 9.52 -15.31 2.49
N PHE A 65 8.83 -15.27 3.63
CA PHE A 65 8.75 -14.08 4.49
C PHE A 65 9.90 -13.98 5.50
N SER A 66 10.73 -15.03 5.61
CA SER A 66 11.92 -15.04 6.48
C SER A 66 13.03 -14.12 5.98
N ASP A 67 13.02 -13.72 4.71
CA ASP A 67 14.08 -12.90 4.10
C ASP A 67 13.82 -11.39 4.18
N TYR A 68 12.76 -10.96 4.85
CA TYR A 68 12.46 -9.53 4.99
C TYR A 68 13.37 -8.89 6.05
N PRO A 69 14.01 -7.75 5.73
CA PRO A 69 14.88 -7.06 6.67
C PRO A 69 14.05 -6.56 7.85
N VAL A 70 14.38 -7.05 9.05
CA VAL A 70 13.86 -6.54 10.30
C VAL A 70 14.92 -5.62 10.89
N ASN A 71 14.72 -4.31 10.77
CA ASN A 71 15.67 -3.32 11.29
C ASN A 71 15.42 -2.97 12.78
N ALA A 72 14.31 -3.44 13.35
CA ALA A 72 13.94 -3.21 14.74
C ALA A 72 14.41 -4.35 15.65
N GLU A 73 14.82 -4.02 16.88
CA GLU A 73 15.15 -5.01 17.89
C GLU A 73 13.91 -5.83 18.30
N ALA A 74 14.10 -7.09 18.67
CA ALA A 74 13.01 -8.00 19.05
C ALA A 74 12.12 -7.43 20.18
N ALA A 75 12.72 -6.73 21.16
CA ALA A 75 11.98 -6.08 22.23
C ALA A 75 11.07 -4.94 21.73
N ALA A 76 11.52 -4.16 20.74
CA ALA A 76 10.71 -3.10 20.14
C ALA A 76 9.52 -3.68 19.36
N LEU A 77 9.71 -4.83 18.69
CA LEU A 77 8.64 -5.54 18.00
C LEU A 77 7.60 -6.12 18.97
N ASP A 78 8.04 -6.76 20.06
CA ASP A 78 7.14 -7.25 21.11
C ASP A 78 6.34 -6.11 21.74
N GLN A 79 6.99 -4.98 22.03
CA GLN A 79 6.29 -3.79 22.51
C GLN A 79 5.26 -3.26 21.50
N ALA A 80 5.63 -3.14 20.22
CA ALA A 80 4.73 -2.68 19.16
C ALA A 80 3.53 -3.62 19.00
N TRP A 81 3.75 -4.94 19.03
CA TRP A 81 2.69 -5.95 19.02
C TRP A 81 1.71 -5.75 20.17
N ARG A 82 2.21 -5.67 21.40
CA ARG A 82 1.38 -5.48 22.60
C ARG A 82 0.55 -4.20 22.55
N LEU A 83 1.15 -3.09 22.09
CA LEU A 83 0.45 -1.82 21.93
C LEU A 83 -0.70 -1.92 20.93
N LEU A 84 -0.50 -2.59 19.80
CA LEU A 84 -1.55 -2.80 18.80
C LEU A 84 -2.67 -3.70 19.33
N CYS A 85 -2.34 -4.80 20.01
CA CYS A 85 -3.35 -5.67 20.63
C CYS A 85 -4.19 -4.93 21.67
N ALA A 86 -3.55 -4.17 22.56
CA ALA A 86 -4.27 -3.37 23.55
C ALA A 86 -5.14 -2.27 22.90
N ALA A 87 -4.69 -1.67 21.79
CA ALA A 87 -5.52 -0.73 21.03
C ALA A 87 -6.73 -1.42 20.38
N ALA A 88 -6.58 -2.66 19.89
CA ALA A 88 -7.71 -3.47 19.39
C ALA A 88 -8.73 -3.76 20.52
N GLU A 89 -8.24 -4.11 21.71
CA GLU A 89 -9.08 -4.41 22.87
C GLU A 89 -9.91 -3.18 23.32
N ILE A 90 -9.37 -1.96 23.25
CA ILE A 90 -10.13 -0.72 23.50
C ILE A 90 -11.36 -0.62 22.58
N ARG A 91 -11.30 -1.19 21.37
CA ARG A 91 -12.39 -1.24 20.40
C ARG A 91 -13.27 -2.49 20.52
N GLY A 92 -13.03 -3.33 21.52
CA GLY A 92 -13.71 -4.61 21.69
C GLY A 92 -13.40 -5.58 20.57
N VAL A 93 -12.20 -5.50 19.99
CA VAL A 93 -11.69 -6.39 18.94
C VAL A 93 -10.58 -7.27 19.53
N SER A 94 -10.69 -8.58 19.38
CA SER A 94 -9.61 -9.52 19.76
C SER A 94 -8.59 -9.68 18.63
N THR A 95 -7.37 -10.12 18.99
CA THR A 95 -6.32 -10.45 18.02
C THR A 95 -5.93 -11.91 18.18
N GLU A 96 -5.84 -12.64 17.07
CA GLU A 96 -5.47 -14.06 17.03
C GLU A 96 -4.34 -14.31 16.03
N VAL A 97 -3.39 -15.16 16.39
CA VAL A 97 -2.40 -15.69 15.45
C VAL A 97 -2.86 -17.08 15.00
N VAL A 98 -3.01 -17.27 13.69
CA VAL A 98 -3.58 -18.48 13.07
C VAL A 98 -2.65 -19.06 12.01
N PRO A 99 -2.77 -20.35 11.64
CA PRO A 99 -2.08 -20.91 10.49
C PRO A 99 -2.44 -20.15 9.19
N VAL A 100 -1.46 -19.96 8.29
CA VAL A 100 -1.65 -19.28 6.99
C VAL A 100 -2.81 -19.87 6.18
N ALA A 101 -3.04 -21.18 6.29
CA ALA A 101 -4.10 -21.88 5.57
C ALA A 101 -5.52 -21.40 5.92
N GLU A 102 -5.73 -20.80 7.11
CA GLU A 102 -7.04 -20.27 7.52
C GLU A 102 -7.40 -18.93 6.88
N LEU A 103 -6.44 -18.27 6.21
CA LEU A 103 -6.59 -16.92 5.66
C LEU A 103 -6.64 -16.89 4.12
N ASP A 104 -6.84 -18.04 3.48
CA ASP A 104 -6.90 -18.18 2.01
C ASP A 104 -5.67 -17.56 1.30
N GLY A 105 -4.50 -17.64 1.94
CA GLY A 105 -3.25 -17.06 1.43
C GLY A 105 -3.03 -15.58 1.74
N ALA A 106 -3.92 -14.93 2.49
CA ALA A 106 -3.67 -13.62 3.08
C ALA A 106 -2.78 -13.73 4.33
N THR A 107 -2.02 -12.68 4.64
CA THR A 107 -1.19 -12.60 5.86
C THR A 107 -1.97 -12.11 7.06
N GLY A 108 -3.06 -11.36 6.86
CA GLY A 108 -3.95 -10.85 7.89
C GLY A 108 -5.37 -10.71 7.38
N ARG A 109 -6.33 -10.65 8.31
CA ARG A 109 -7.74 -10.35 8.01
C ARG A 109 -8.46 -9.83 9.24
N PHE A 110 -9.05 -8.64 9.13
CA PHE A 110 -10.07 -8.15 10.05
C PHE A 110 -11.44 -8.71 9.68
N LEU A 111 -12.11 -9.34 10.66
CA LEU A 111 -13.46 -9.89 10.55
C LEU A 111 -14.42 -9.03 11.39
N PRO A 112 -15.07 -8.00 10.82
CA PRO A 112 -15.83 -7.00 11.57
C PRO A 112 -17.03 -7.59 12.31
N GLU A 113 -17.70 -8.59 11.74
CA GLU A 113 -18.86 -9.26 12.37
C GLU A 113 -18.47 -10.05 13.62
N GLN A 114 -17.27 -10.63 13.62
CA GLN A 114 -16.73 -11.43 14.73
C GLN A 114 -15.92 -10.57 15.71
N ARG A 115 -15.62 -9.32 15.33
CA ARG A 115 -14.71 -8.41 16.06
C ARG A 115 -13.37 -9.08 16.39
N VAL A 116 -12.77 -9.70 15.38
CA VAL A 116 -11.44 -10.32 15.50
C VAL A 116 -10.54 -9.89 14.36
N VAL A 117 -9.28 -9.63 14.69
CA VAL A 117 -8.18 -9.54 13.74
C VAL A 117 -7.40 -10.85 13.77
N LYS A 118 -7.32 -11.53 12.63
CA LYS A 118 -6.53 -12.74 12.48
C LYS A 118 -5.23 -12.42 11.74
N ILE A 119 -4.10 -12.86 12.28
CA ILE A 119 -2.76 -12.70 11.71
C ILE A 119 -2.18 -14.07 11.44
N ALA A 120 -1.64 -14.29 10.24
CA ALA A 120 -0.95 -15.53 9.93
C ALA A 120 0.32 -15.68 10.78
N ALA A 121 0.60 -16.90 11.25
CA ALA A 121 1.89 -17.26 11.82
C ALA A 121 2.95 -17.30 10.71
N LEU A 122 3.69 -16.19 10.52
CA LEU A 122 4.66 -16.03 9.44
C LEU A 122 6.07 -16.44 9.85
N GLY A 123 6.33 -16.58 11.16
CA GLY A 123 7.68 -16.82 11.68
C GLY A 123 8.61 -15.62 11.53
N ASN A 124 8.04 -14.43 11.28
CA ASN A 124 8.73 -13.16 11.19
C ASN A 124 7.92 -12.12 11.98
N ALA A 125 8.36 -11.82 13.20
CA ALA A 125 7.66 -10.91 14.11
C ALA A 125 7.47 -9.50 13.51
N GLY A 126 8.42 -9.02 12.72
CA GLY A 126 8.26 -7.73 12.03
C GLY A 126 7.07 -7.77 11.08
N ALA A 127 7.00 -8.83 10.25
CA ALA A 127 5.94 -8.99 9.25
C ALA A 127 4.58 -9.14 9.92
N GLU A 128 4.51 -9.86 11.04
CA GLU A 128 3.32 -10.01 11.85
C GLU A 128 2.86 -8.66 12.44
N VAL A 129 3.79 -7.87 13.00
CA VAL A 129 3.48 -6.52 13.55
C VAL A 129 2.96 -5.57 12.47
N ALA A 130 3.59 -5.52 11.29
CA ALA A 130 3.10 -4.64 10.23
C ALA A 130 1.80 -5.13 9.61
N THR A 131 1.59 -6.44 9.53
CA THR A 131 0.30 -6.99 9.12
C THR A 131 -0.77 -6.59 10.14
N LEU A 132 -0.50 -6.72 11.44
CA LEU A 132 -1.42 -6.26 12.47
C LEU A 132 -1.69 -4.76 12.38
N ALA A 133 -0.66 -3.93 12.13
CA ALA A 133 -0.84 -2.50 11.93
C ALA A 133 -1.71 -2.18 10.69
N HIS A 134 -1.63 -2.98 9.63
CA HIS A 134 -2.52 -2.90 8.47
C HIS A 134 -3.96 -3.23 8.86
N GLU A 135 -4.20 -4.35 9.53
CA GLU A 135 -5.54 -4.74 9.96
C GLU A 135 -6.16 -3.72 10.95
N MET A 136 -5.35 -3.12 11.82
CA MET A 136 -5.78 -2.01 12.67
C MET A 136 -6.20 -0.79 11.86
N GLY A 137 -5.60 -0.58 10.69
CA GLY A 137 -6.07 0.40 9.72
C GLY A 137 -7.50 0.14 9.27
N HIS A 138 -7.92 -1.11 9.09
CA HIS A 138 -9.32 -1.46 8.84
C HIS A 138 -10.21 -1.26 10.08
N VAL A 139 -9.76 -1.65 11.26
CA VAL A 139 -10.49 -1.44 12.53
C VAL A 139 -10.83 0.04 12.74
N HIS A 140 -9.89 0.94 12.44
CA HIS A 140 -10.04 2.39 12.62
C HIS A 140 -10.59 3.13 11.40
N ASP A 141 -10.79 2.46 10.27
CA ASP A 141 -11.42 3.04 9.10
C ASP A 141 -12.92 3.23 9.39
N PRO A 142 -13.44 4.47 9.36
CA PRO A 142 -14.86 4.75 9.67
C PRO A 142 -15.84 3.96 8.81
N TRP A 143 -15.40 3.49 7.65
CA TRP A 143 -16.19 2.61 6.80
C TRP A 143 -16.54 1.30 7.52
N TRP A 144 -15.53 0.61 8.07
CA TRP A 144 -15.72 -0.68 8.72
C TRP A 144 -16.41 -0.58 10.08
N ALA A 145 -16.25 0.54 10.79
CA ALA A 145 -16.90 0.78 12.08
C ALA A 145 -18.44 0.61 12.01
N THR A 146 -19.05 0.94 10.87
CA THR A 146 -20.52 0.84 10.69
C THR A 146 -21.01 -0.57 10.33
N VAL A 147 -20.13 -1.50 9.95
CA VAL A 147 -20.51 -2.83 9.45
C VAL A 147 -20.92 -3.75 10.60
N GLY A 148 -20.38 -3.53 11.80
CA GLY A 148 -20.69 -4.31 13.00
C GLY A 148 -21.92 -3.83 13.79
N GLU A 149 -22.62 -2.78 13.35
CA GLU A 149 -23.73 -2.17 14.10
C GLU A 149 -25.11 -2.69 13.67
N SER A 150 -25.27 -3.17 12.42
CA SER A 150 -26.52 -3.82 11.99
C SER A 150 -26.33 -4.73 10.78
N HIS A 151 -27.10 -5.81 10.73
CA HIS A 151 -27.17 -6.73 9.58
C HIS A 151 -27.53 -6.00 8.27
N ILE A 152 -28.31 -4.92 8.35
CA ILE A 152 -28.70 -4.09 7.19
C ILE A 152 -27.49 -3.34 6.60
N GLN A 153 -26.58 -2.84 7.44
CA GLN A 153 -25.36 -2.16 6.99
C GLN A 153 -24.39 -3.14 6.33
N ALA A 154 -24.23 -4.35 6.89
CA ALA A 154 -23.42 -5.41 6.28
C ALA A 154 -23.92 -5.80 4.88
N GLN A 155 -25.24 -5.98 4.71
CA GLN A 155 -25.84 -6.25 3.39
C GLN A 155 -25.68 -5.08 2.41
N ARG A 156 -25.72 -3.84 2.91
CA ARG A 156 -25.48 -2.66 2.07
C ARG A 156 -24.02 -2.60 1.62
N LEU A 157 -23.08 -2.89 2.52
CA LEU A 157 -21.67 -2.99 2.19
C LEU A 157 -21.40 -4.07 1.13
N ALA A 158 -21.96 -5.27 1.31
CA ALA A 158 -21.79 -6.35 0.34
C ALA A 158 -22.24 -5.93 -1.07
N ARG A 159 -23.40 -5.27 -1.17
CA ARG A 159 -23.90 -4.71 -2.44
C ARG A 159 -23.00 -3.61 -2.98
N ASP A 160 -22.50 -2.71 -2.14
CA ASP A 160 -21.63 -1.63 -2.57
C ASP A 160 -20.26 -2.16 -3.05
N LEU A 161 -19.71 -3.21 -2.42
CA LEU A 161 -18.47 -3.86 -2.85
C LEU A 161 -18.64 -4.63 -4.16
N GLU A 162 -19.76 -5.34 -4.33
CA GLU A 162 -20.11 -6.00 -5.60
C GLU A 162 -20.26 -4.98 -6.74
N ARG A 163 -20.95 -3.86 -6.44
CA ARG A 163 -21.21 -2.80 -7.42
C ARG A 163 -19.98 -1.94 -7.71
N PHE A 164 -19.10 -1.77 -6.74
CA PHE A 164 -17.95 -0.88 -6.81
C PHE A 164 -16.71 -1.57 -6.22
N PRO A 165 -16.10 -2.53 -6.94
CA PRO A 165 -14.94 -3.29 -6.46
C PRO A 165 -13.74 -2.40 -6.10
N PHE A 166 -13.64 -1.19 -6.68
CA PHE A 166 -12.62 -0.20 -6.32
C PHE A 166 -12.73 0.33 -4.88
N LEU A 167 -13.88 0.18 -4.22
CA LEU A 167 -14.07 0.59 -2.83
C LEU A 167 -13.24 -0.27 -1.86
N ARG A 168 -13.07 -1.56 -2.17
CA ARG A 168 -12.13 -2.42 -1.46
C ARG A 168 -10.72 -1.85 -1.56
N GLY A 169 -10.26 -1.56 -2.78
CA GLY A 169 -8.94 -0.94 -3.01
C GLY A 169 -8.73 0.36 -2.23
N ARG A 170 -9.76 1.18 -2.04
CA ARG A 170 -9.66 2.41 -1.22
C ARG A 170 -9.46 2.12 0.27
N SER A 171 -10.17 1.15 0.84
CA SER A 171 -10.00 0.80 2.26
C SER A 171 -8.64 0.15 2.50
N GLU A 172 -8.19 -0.72 1.60
CA GLU A 172 -6.84 -1.33 1.64
C GLU A 172 -5.73 -0.27 1.62
N MET A 173 -5.89 0.79 0.83
CA MET A 173 -4.95 1.93 0.85
C MET A 173 -4.97 2.73 2.14
N VAL A 174 -6.16 2.93 2.73
CA VAL A 174 -6.30 3.56 4.04
C VAL A 174 -5.55 2.73 5.09
N ALA A 175 -5.80 1.42 5.10
CA ALA A 175 -5.17 0.48 6.00
C ALA A 175 -3.65 0.46 5.85
N GLN A 176 -3.15 0.42 4.62
CA GLN A 176 -1.71 0.46 4.37
C GLN A 176 -1.05 1.78 4.77
N GLN A 177 -1.71 2.92 4.55
CA GLN A 177 -1.16 4.20 4.99
C GLN A 177 -1.06 4.24 6.52
N VAL A 178 -2.05 3.71 7.24
CA VAL A 178 -1.99 3.57 8.71
C VAL A 178 -0.82 2.68 9.12
N ALA A 179 -0.65 1.53 8.48
CA ALA A 179 0.47 0.62 8.75
C ALA A 179 1.83 1.30 8.53
N LEU A 180 2.00 2.05 7.44
CA LEU A 180 3.24 2.76 7.13
C LEU A 180 3.56 3.85 8.16
N GLU A 181 2.56 4.63 8.60
CA GLU A 181 2.77 5.64 9.65
C GLU A 181 3.14 5.00 10.99
N PHE A 182 2.43 3.93 11.38
CA PHE A 182 2.74 3.19 12.61
C PHE A 182 4.13 2.57 12.58
N CYS A 183 4.48 1.87 11.50
CA CYS A 183 5.78 1.20 11.38
C CYS A 183 6.92 2.23 11.39
N ARG A 184 6.76 3.36 10.68
CA ARG A 184 7.72 4.47 10.71
C ARG A 184 7.90 5.03 12.12
N SER A 185 6.82 5.20 12.90
CA SER A 185 6.94 5.74 14.26
C SER A 185 7.61 4.79 15.25
N HIS A 186 7.75 3.50 14.90
CA HIS A 186 8.37 2.46 15.73
C HIS A 186 9.68 1.91 15.14
N GLY A 187 10.23 2.55 14.10
CA GLY A 187 11.49 2.11 13.47
C GLY A 187 11.38 0.78 12.72
N ILE A 188 10.16 0.36 12.33
CA ILE A 188 9.90 -0.86 11.57
C ILE A 188 9.92 -0.53 10.08
N ASP A 189 10.74 -1.23 9.31
CA ASP A 189 10.78 -1.10 7.85
C ASP A 189 9.64 -1.88 7.20
N ALA A 190 8.53 -1.21 6.96
CA ALA A 190 7.37 -1.76 6.28
C ALA A 190 7.37 -1.53 4.76
N GLU A 191 8.38 -0.85 4.20
CA GLU A 191 8.41 -0.54 2.76
C GLU A 191 8.42 -1.83 1.95
N ALA A 192 9.23 -2.80 2.38
CA ALA A 192 9.36 -4.09 1.73
C ALA A 192 8.05 -4.89 1.65
N TRP A 193 7.09 -4.64 2.56
CA TRP A 193 5.78 -5.33 2.60
C TRP A 193 4.69 -4.59 1.83
N SER A 194 4.83 -3.28 1.67
CA SER A 194 3.89 -2.45 0.91
C SER A 194 4.02 -2.60 -0.61
N GLU A 195 5.14 -3.15 -1.11
CA GLU A 195 5.46 -3.21 -2.55
C GLU A 195 4.45 -4.02 -3.39
N VAL A 196 3.90 -5.10 -2.83
CA VAL A 196 2.93 -5.96 -3.53
C VAL A 196 1.62 -5.21 -3.80
N TYR A 197 1.25 -4.31 -2.90
CA TYR A 197 -0.01 -3.61 -2.95
C TYR A 197 -0.01 -2.35 -3.84
N LEU A 198 1.14 -1.68 -3.98
CA LEU A 198 1.27 -0.44 -4.77
C LEU A 198 0.92 -0.61 -6.26
N LEU A 199 1.08 -1.81 -6.83
CA LEU A 199 0.77 -2.07 -8.23
C LEU A 199 -0.72 -2.18 -8.52
N ASP A 200 -1.45 -2.95 -7.70
CA ASP A 200 -2.88 -3.17 -7.85
C ASP A 200 -3.66 -1.86 -7.63
N TRP A 201 -3.11 -0.99 -6.79
CA TRP A 201 -3.68 0.32 -6.51
C TRP A 201 -3.38 1.36 -7.59
N SER A 202 -2.21 1.31 -8.26
CA SER A 202 -1.89 2.27 -9.34
C SER A 202 -2.88 2.25 -10.50
N ALA A 203 -3.53 1.11 -10.75
CA ALA A 203 -4.58 0.96 -11.77
C ALA A 203 -5.94 1.55 -11.35
N SER A 204 -6.16 1.77 -10.04
CA SER A 204 -7.50 1.97 -9.45
C SER A 204 -7.72 3.37 -8.82
N THR A 205 -6.70 4.24 -8.78
CA THR A 205 -6.61 5.30 -7.75
C THR A 205 -6.61 6.75 -8.22
N TRP A 206 -6.78 7.00 -9.52
CA TRP A 206 -6.84 8.41 -9.98
C TRP A 206 -8.09 9.15 -9.45
N TRP A 207 -9.16 8.41 -9.16
CA TRP A 207 -10.40 8.94 -8.57
C TRP A 207 -10.46 8.65 -7.06
N GLY A 208 -10.40 9.71 -6.24
CA GLY A 208 -10.64 9.61 -4.79
C GLY A 208 -9.40 9.69 -3.90
N ARG A 209 -8.22 10.05 -4.43
CA ARG A 209 -6.99 10.25 -3.64
C ARG A 209 -7.19 11.12 -2.39
N ARG A 210 -7.84 12.29 -2.53
CA ARG A 210 -8.14 13.19 -1.39
C ARG A 210 -9.03 12.52 -0.34
N ASP A 211 -9.90 11.60 -0.75
CA ASP A 211 -10.75 10.87 0.18
C ASP A 211 -9.95 9.82 0.97
N ILE A 212 -9.11 9.04 0.27
CA ILE A 212 -8.17 8.10 0.88
C ILE A 212 -7.27 8.81 1.89
N GLU A 213 -6.65 9.94 1.50
CA GLU A 213 -5.76 10.72 2.37
C GLU A 213 -6.50 11.20 3.64
N ARG A 214 -7.73 11.73 3.50
CA ARG A 214 -8.54 12.15 4.65
C ARG A 214 -8.90 10.97 5.56
N ARG A 215 -9.29 9.84 4.98
CA ARG A 215 -9.68 8.65 5.75
C ARG A 215 -8.49 8.04 6.47
N ALA A 216 -7.35 7.89 5.79
CA ALA A 216 -6.09 7.47 6.40
C ALA A 216 -5.67 8.40 7.55
N THR A 217 -5.76 9.72 7.35
CA THR A 217 -5.46 10.70 8.41
C THR A 217 -6.37 10.50 9.63
N ARG A 218 -7.67 10.29 9.42
CA ARG A 218 -8.63 10.06 10.51
C ARG A 218 -8.40 8.72 11.21
N ALA A 219 -8.21 7.65 10.44
CA ALA A 219 -7.95 6.31 10.97
C ALA A 219 -6.66 6.31 11.80
N TRP A 220 -5.60 6.95 11.30
CA TRP A 220 -4.34 7.10 12.04
C TRP A 220 -4.48 7.95 13.30
N ALA A 221 -5.23 9.06 13.24
CA ALA A 221 -5.48 9.87 14.44
C ALA A 221 -6.26 9.08 15.50
N SER A 222 -7.23 8.27 15.06
CA SER A 222 -8.01 7.37 15.92
C SER A 222 -7.12 6.32 16.58
N LEU A 223 -6.27 5.63 15.81
CA LEU A 223 -5.33 4.64 16.36
C LEU A 223 -4.34 5.27 17.35
N ARG A 224 -3.78 6.43 17.04
CA ARG A 224 -2.87 7.14 17.98
C ARG A 224 -3.55 7.51 19.30
N ALA A 225 -4.84 7.86 19.28
CA ALA A 225 -5.57 8.19 20.50
C ALA A 225 -5.71 6.96 21.41
N ASP A 226 -5.98 5.81 20.84
CA ASP A 226 -6.07 4.53 21.57
C ASP A 226 -4.69 4.11 22.07
N LEU A 227 -3.65 4.17 21.23
CA LEU A 227 -2.26 3.91 21.64
C LEU A 227 -1.81 4.81 22.80
N ALA A 228 -2.13 6.11 22.74
CA ALA A 228 -1.83 7.05 23.83
C ALA A 228 -2.60 6.74 25.12
N THR A 229 -3.77 6.08 25.01
CA THR A 229 -4.54 5.64 26.16
C THR A 229 -3.88 4.42 26.80
N VAL A 230 -3.48 3.43 26.01
CA VAL A 230 -2.71 2.26 26.49
C VAL A 230 -1.44 2.71 27.23
N SER A 231 -0.65 3.61 26.63
CA SER A 231 0.61 4.08 27.23
C SER A 231 0.46 4.89 28.52
N ARG A 232 -0.74 5.38 28.87
CA ARG A 232 -1.02 6.06 30.14
C ARG A 232 -1.49 5.12 31.24
N SER A 233 -1.92 3.91 30.87
CA SER A 233 -2.54 2.95 31.78
C SER A 233 -1.60 1.81 32.21
N GLY A 234 -0.45 1.65 31.55
CA GLY A 234 0.62 0.71 31.93
C GLY A 234 1.85 1.44 32.45
#